data_AF-A0A9E0XC99-F1
#
_entry.id   AF-A0A9E0XC99-F1
#
_cell.length_a   1.000
_cell.length_b   1.000
_cell.length_c   1.000
_cell.angle_alpha   90.00
_cell.angle_beta   90.00
_cell.angle_gamma   90.00
#
_symmetry.space_group_name_H-M   'P 1'
#
loop_
_entity.id
_entity.type
_entity.pdbx_description
1 polymer ?
#
loop_
_entity_poly.entity_id
_entity_poly.type
_entity_poly.pdbx_seq_one_letter_code
_entity_poly.pdbx_strand_id
1 'polypeptide(L)'
;MSSSDQAHKLDRYAEISELALRVRRLLKRFMIPLLLVLGAATGMLIFTGNPGGICFGFISLGTLVVLFLWQSNGIGLPIIPLIAVQHLIVYGLPILVRNEAITDYPPSLLFDAGFEVLVFSCCLAMSWRMAMQVFRPGKAVSYALPDFQKDGSNKLRRLGFSLITVGTLYQVLEQLDLLQPIFDLLPSGSVSLMVPLVTGANACGFFLISLFVGARDLNNTGRALFWALLTLSCAISASGFLLSAATTMIGAVMIGLFWSTGKIPWRYLTVVMLLLAFFSISKFTMRGRYWSFDEGVRPVSTTLLDMPRIYLEWTEASIEAITTSDSANAPRSARPDDNHQSLLQRVNNLQNLLFAINAIQISGISPLGGGSYAIIPPLFVPRIMWPDKPRTHEGQVMLNVHFGRQDLDSTFRTYVAWGLLPEAYGNYGAFWGSFLLGCVLGISLAWLENYTTHKLLLSLEGFVCFTVLLCMVNSFEMVASVLLTMIYQAVIPIIFASMPFLRRMSTVRPID
;
A
#
# COMPACT_ATOMS: atom_id res chain seq x y z
N MET A 1 -17.76 19.77 35.40
CA MET A 1 -17.72 19.95 33.93
C MET A 1 -16.48 19.23 33.41
N SER A 2 -16.68 18.22 32.57
CA SER A 2 -15.66 17.26 32.14
C SER A 2 -14.62 17.90 31.21
N SER A 3 -13.35 17.68 31.53
CA SER A 3 -12.16 18.08 30.79
C SER A 3 -11.92 17.28 29.49
N SER A 4 -12.95 16.62 28.94
CA SER A 4 -12.81 15.67 27.82
C SER A 4 -13.09 16.25 26.43
N ASP A 5 -13.34 17.55 26.29
CA ASP A 5 -13.80 18.14 25.02
C ASP A 5 -13.04 19.41 24.58
N GLN A 6 -11.79 19.57 25.02
CA GLN A 6 -10.88 20.47 24.29
C GLN A 6 -10.52 19.81 22.96
N ALA A 7 -11.13 20.29 21.88
CA ALA A 7 -10.72 19.99 20.52
C ALA A 7 -9.21 20.23 20.40
N HIS A 8 -8.45 19.13 20.33
CA HIS A 8 -6.99 19.17 20.19
C HIS A 8 -6.65 19.88 18.87
N LYS A 9 -6.23 21.15 18.96
CA LYS A 9 -5.54 21.82 17.85
C LYS A 9 -4.31 21.00 17.51
N LEU A 10 -4.10 20.74 16.21
CA LEU A 10 -2.91 20.09 15.71
C LEU A 10 -1.69 20.92 16.16
N ASP A 11 -0.84 20.37 17.03
CA ASP A 11 0.34 21.05 17.54
C ASP A 11 1.44 21.02 16.47
N ARG A 12 2.05 22.17 16.18
CA ARG A 12 3.18 22.29 15.24
C ARG A 12 4.41 21.50 15.70
N TYR A 13 4.48 21.19 16.99
CA TYR A 13 5.52 20.34 17.59
C TYR A 13 5.10 18.88 17.73
N ALA A 14 4.05 18.43 17.02
CA ALA A 14 3.65 17.03 17.04
C ALA A 14 4.79 16.15 16.51
N GLU A 15 5.36 15.35 17.40
CA GLU A 15 6.39 14.37 17.08
C GLU A 15 5.78 13.06 16.57
N ILE A 16 6.55 12.32 15.78
CA ILE A 16 6.19 10.96 15.37
C ILE A 16 6.08 10.02 16.60
N SER A 17 6.80 10.29 17.68
CA SER A 17 6.69 9.55 18.94
C SER A 17 5.29 9.63 19.57
N GLU A 18 4.61 10.78 19.48
CA GLU A 18 3.24 10.95 19.98
C GLU A 18 2.26 10.06 19.22
N LEU A 19 2.52 9.83 17.93
CA LEU A 19 1.77 8.89 17.12
C LEU A 19 1.99 7.45 17.58
N ALA A 20 3.25 7.06 17.79
CA ALA A 20 3.60 5.73 18.28
C ALA A 20 2.84 5.40 19.57
N LEU A 21 2.76 6.35 20.50
CA LEU A 21 2.02 6.23 21.75
C LEU A 21 0.51 6.02 21.55
N ARG A 22 -0.09 6.67 20.54
CA ARG A 22 -1.52 6.47 20.20
C ARG A 22 -1.77 5.06 19.69
N VAL A 23 -0.95 4.58 18.75
CA VAL A 23 -1.07 3.22 18.21
C VAL A 23 -0.81 2.19 19.30
N ARG A 24 0.17 2.40 20.19
CA ARG A 24 0.40 1.52 21.34
C ARG A 24 -0.78 1.43 22.28
N ARG A 25 -1.43 2.56 22.61
CA ARG A 25 -2.65 2.56 23.43
C ARG A 25 -3.79 1.81 22.75
N LEU A 26 -3.95 2.01 21.44
CA LEU A 26 -4.94 1.30 20.64
C LEU A 26 -4.66 -0.21 20.66
N LEU A 27 -3.44 -0.63 20.36
CA LEU A 27 -3.05 -2.04 20.38
C LEU A 27 -3.29 -2.65 21.76
N LYS A 28 -2.81 -2.03 22.85
CA LYS A 28 -3.04 -2.53 24.22
C LYS A 28 -4.53 -2.77 24.52
N ARG A 29 -5.41 -1.88 24.06
CA ARG A 29 -6.86 -2.01 24.24
C ARG A 29 -7.45 -3.15 23.41
N PHE A 30 -6.96 -3.35 22.19
CA PHE A 30 -7.50 -4.34 21.24
C PHE A 30 -6.79 -5.69 21.25
N MET A 31 -5.65 -5.85 21.94
CA MET A 31 -4.88 -7.10 21.94
C MET A 31 -5.68 -8.29 22.48
N ILE A 32 -6.36 -8.16 23.61
CA ILE A 32 -7.16 -9.25 24.19
C ILE A 32 -8.36 -9.61 23.28
N PRO A 33 -9.18 -8.64 22.83
CA PRO A 33 -10.22 -8.93 21.83
C PRO A 33 -9.67 -9.61 20.57
N LEU A 34 -8.55 -9.13 20.04
CA LEU A 34 -7.93 -9.69 18.85
C LEU A 34 -7.46 -11.14 19.06
N LEU A 35 -6.82 -11.43 20.20
CA LEU A 35 -6.42 -12.77 20.59
C LEU A 35 -7.63 -13.72 20.67
N LEU A 36 -8.72 -13.28 21.28
CA LEU A 36 -9.95 -14.07 21.40
C LEU A 36 -10.59 -14.32 20.03
N VAL A 37 -10.69 -13.30 19.18
CA VAL A 37 -11.27 -13.42 17.83
C VAL A 37 -10.44 -14.36 16.96
N LEU A 38 -9.11 -14.20 16.93
CA LEU A 38 -8.23 -15.04 16.13
C LEU A 38 -8.15 -16.47 16.68
N GLY A 39 -8.14 -16.64 18.00
CA GLY A 39 -8.20 -17.95 18.65
C GLY A 39 -9.51 -18.68 18.37
N ALA A 40 -10.65 -17.99 18.47
CA ALA A 40 -11.96 -18.55 18.15
C ALA A 40 -12.07 -18.90 16.66
N ALA A 41 -11.60 -18.03 15.76
CA ALA A 41 -11.58 -18.31 14.33
C ALA A 41 -10.71 -19.54 13.99
N THR A 42 -9.52 -19.63 14.59
CA THR A 42 -8.62 -20.80 14.44
C THR A 42 -9.30 -22.08 14.95
N GLY A 43 -9.88 -22.03 16.15
CA GLY A 43 -10.59 -23.18 16.74
C GLY A 43 -11.79 -23.61 15.90
N MET A 44 -12.56 -22.67 15.37
CA MET A 44 -13.68 -22.93 14.47
C MET A 44 -13.23 -23.59 13.16
N LEU A 45 -12.14 -23.10 12.55
CA LEU A 45 -11.59 -23.69 11.33
C LEU A 45 -11.12 -25.14 11.55
N ILE A 46 -10.45 -25.41 12.67
CA ILE A 46 -10.01 -26.76 13.04
C ILE A 46 -11.21 -27.67 13.32
N PHE A 47 -12.19 -27.19 14.10
CA PHE A 47 -13.40 -27.95 14.44
C PHE A 47 -14.25 -28.29 13.21
N THR A 48 -14.33 -27.38 12.25
CA THR A 48 -15.05 -27.59 10.98
C THR A 48 -14.28 -28.45 9.98
N GLY A 49 -13.09 -28.97 10.35
CA GLY A 49 -12.27 -29.82 9.48
C GLY A 49 -11.65 -29.08 8.30
N ASN A 50 -11.50 -27.75 8.36
CA ASN A 50 -10.88 -27.01 7.27
C ASN A 50 -9.37 -27.32 7.21
N PRO A 51 -8.83 -27.79 6.07
CA PRO A 51 -7.41 -28.14 5.94
C PRO A 51 -6.47 -26.96 6.20
N GLY A 52 -6.93 -25.71 6.00
CA GLY A 52 -6.18 -24.50 6.30
C GLY A 52 -6.25 -24.03 7.76
N GLY A 53 -6.96 -24.73 8.65
CA GLY A 53 -7.15 -24.29 10.04
C GLY A 53 -5.84 -24.11 10.83
N ILE A 54 -4.91 -25.05 10.69
CA ILE A 54 -3.58 -24.96 11.32
C ILE A 54 -2.75 -23.83 10.70
N CYS A 55 -2.79 -23.69 9.36
CA CYS A 55 -2.14 -22.61 8.63
C CYS A 55 -2.59 -21.23 9.15
N PHE A 56 -3.90 -21.02 9.27
CA PHE A 56 -4.48 -19.80 9.83
C PHE A 56 -4.04 -19.56 11.28
N GLY A 57 -3.91 -20.62 12.08
CA GLY A 57 -3.39 -20.55 13.44
C GLY A 57 -1.96 -20.03 13.50
N PHE A 58 -1.07 -20.52 12.62
CA PHE A 58 0.31 -20.02 12.53
C PHE A 58 0.39 -18.56 12.08
N ILE A 59 -0.39 -18.17 11.07
CA ILE A 59 -0.47 -16.77 10.61
C ILE A 59 -0.94 -15.87 11.75
N SER A 60 -2.02 -16.27 12.44
CA SER A 60 -2.58 -15.54 13.59
C SER A 60 -1.58 -15.40 14.72
N LEU A 61 -0.87 -16.48 15.07
CA LEU A 61 0.17 -16.46 16.09
C LEU A 61 1.31 -15.50 15.71
N GLY A 62 1.79 -15.56 14.47
CA GLY A 62 2.82 -14.65 13.97
C GLY A 62 2.41 -13.18 14.08
N THR A 63 1.19 -12.85 13.65
CA THR A 63 0.65 -11.49 13.79
C THR A 63 0.58 -11.05 15.25
N LEU A 64 0.09 -11.91 16.16
CA LEU A 64 0.00 -11.60 17.58
C LEU A 64 1.37 -11.37 18.22
N VAL A 65 2.38 -12.16 17.87
CA VAL A 65 3.77 -12.02 18.33
C VAL A 65 4.32 -10.65 17.95
N VAL A 66 4.16 -10.27 16.68
CA VAL A 66 4.64 -8.98 16.16
C VAL A 66 3.95 -7.81 16.86
N LEU A 67 2.62 -7.85 16.97
CA LEU A 67 1.85 -6.79 17.62
C LEU A 67 2.16 -6.68 19.12
N PHE A 68 2.35 -7.81 19.80
CA PHE A 68 2.69 -7.87 21.22
C PHE A 68 4.08 -7.28 21.52
N LEU A 69 5.08 -7.60 20.70
CA LEU A 69 6.42 -7.06 20.85
C LEU A 69 6.47 -5.56 20.52
N TRP A 70 5.72 -5.12 19.51
CA TRP A 70 5.69 -3.70 19.15
C TRP A 70 4.91 -2.85 20.17
N GLN A 71 3.76 -3.30 20.70
CA GLN A 71 2.99 -2.51 21.67
C GLN A 71 3.78 -2.14 22.94
N SER A 72 4.76 -2.97 23.31
CA SER A 72 5.57 -2.77 24.51
C SER A 72 6.74 -1.80 24.25
N ASN A 73 7.31 -1.77 23.04
CA ASN A 73 8.58 -1.11 22.76
C ASN A 73 8.58 -0.11 21.60
N GLY A 74 7.47 0.04 20.89
CA GLY A 74 7.35 0.98 19.78
C GLY A 74 7.54 2.43 20.23
N ILE A 75 8.33 3.19 19.48
CA ILE A 75 8.66 4.59 19.77
C ILE A 75 8.53 5.50 18.56
N GLY A 76 8.47 4.96 17.35
CA GLY A 76 8.40 5.75 16.12
C GLY A 76 7.27 5.30 15.21
N LEU A 77 7.52 5.38 13.89
CA LEU A 77 6.50 5.10 12.89
C LEU A 77 6.01 3.63 12.98
N PRO A 78 4.69 3.39 13.07
CA PRO A 78 4.12 2.05 13.30
C PRO A 78 4.06 1.19 12.03
N ILE A 79 5.17 1.04 11.31
CA ILE A 79 5.23 0.24 10.07
C ILE A 79 5.10 -1.25 10.37
N ILE A 80 5.74 -1.74 11.44
CA ILE A 80 5.70 -3.17 11.77
C ILE A 80 4.29 -3.67 12.11
N PRO A 81 3.51 -2.99 12.97
CA PRO A 81 2.10 -3.34 13.18
C PRO A 81 1.29 -3.34 11.90
N LEU A 82 1.53 -2.38 11.00
CA LEU A 82 0.88 -2.32 9.70
C LEU A 82 1.20 -3.58 8.87
N ILE A 83 2.48 -3.95 8.75
CA ILE A 83 2.90 -5.16 8.04
C ILE A 83 2.25 -6.41 8.64
N ALA A 84 2.18 -6.53 9.97
CA ALA A 84 1.57 -7.67 10.64
C ALA A 84 0.07 -7.83 10.33
N VAL A 85 -0.68 -6.72 10.35
CA VAL A 85 -2.11 -6.69 10.00
C VAL A 85 -2.30 -6.99 8.51
N GLN A 86 -1.47 -6.41 7.65
CA GLN A 86 -1.49 -6.68 6.22
C GLN A 86 -1.22 -8.16 5.92
N HIS A 87 -0.27 -8.81 6.60
CA HIS A 87 -0.02 -10.24 6.44
C HIS A 87 -1.20 -11.09 6.92
N LEU A 88 -1.83 -10.74 8.05
CA LEU A 88 -3.03 -11.43 8.51
C LEU A 88 -4.15 -11.37 7.46
N ILE A 89 -4.35 -10.21 6.84
CA ILE A 89 -5.36 -10.04 5.79
C ILE A 89 -4.98 -10.83 4.53
N VAL A 90 -3.73 -10.70 4.06
CA VAL A 90 -3.31 -11.23 2.76
C VAL A 90 -3.08 -12.75 2.77
N TYR A 91 -2.67 -13.31 3.90
CA TYR A 91 -2.47 -14.75 4.04
C TYR A 91 -3.62 -15.45 4.78
N GLY A 92 -4.26 -14.79 5.75
CA GLY A 92 -5.29 -15.41 6.59
C GLY A 92 -6.70 -15.34 6.01
N LEU A 93 -7.07 -14.23 5.36
CA LEU A 93 -8.43 -14.04 4.84
C LEU A 93 -8.84 -15.09 3.79
N PRO A 94 -7.96 -15.51 2.85
CA PRO A 94 -8.33 -16.53 1.87
C PRO A 94 -8.73 -17.88 2.48
N ILE A 95 -8.17 -18.23 3.65
CA ILE A 95 -8.52 -19.45 4.40
C ILE A 95 -9.92 -19.32 5.01
N LEU A 96 -10.23 -18.15 5.58
CA LEU A 96 -11.54 -17.87 6.17
C LEU A 96 -12.66 -17.87 5.13
N VAL A 97 -12.39 -17.35 3.93
CA VAL A 97 -13.36 -17.26 2.82
C VAL A 97 -13.48 -18.59 2.06
N ARG A 98 -12.64 -19.60 2.36
CA ARG A 98 -12.58 -20.88 1.64
C ARG A 98 -12.39 -20.69 0.14
N ASN A 99 -11.36 -19.93 -0.24
CA ASN A 99 -11.05 -19.69 -1.63
C ASN A 99 -10.78 -21.03 -2.36
N GLU A 100 -11.50 -21.29 -3.46
CA GLU A 100 -11.41 -22.53 -4.24
C GLU A 100 -9.96 -22.80 -4.66
N ALA A 101 -9.23 -21.76 -5.08
CA ALA A 101 -7.83 -21.85 -5.52
C ALA A 101 -6.84 -22.36 -4.45
N ILE A 102 -7.25 -22.42 -3.18
CA ILE A 102 -6.41 -22.87 -2.04
C ILE A 102 -6.87 -24.24 -1.55
N THR A 103 -8.14 -24.59 -1.81
CA THR A 103 -8.75 -25.84 -1.34
C THR A 103 -8.19 -27.06 -2.08
N ASP A 104 -7.71 -26.85 -3.32
CA ASP A 104 -7.09 -27.89 -4.14
C ASP A 104 -5.66 -28.26 -3.69
N TYR A 105 -5.04 -27.47 -2.81
CA TYR A 105 -3.69 -27.76 -2.32
C TYR A 105 -3.72 -28.81 -1.19
N PRO A 106 -2.78 -29.76 -1.17
CA PRO A 106 -2.68 -30.73 -0.10
C PRO A 106 -2.43 -30.06 1.27
N PRO A 107 -2.97 -30.62 2.38
CA PRO A 107 -2.83 -30.04 3.72
C PRO A 107 -1.39 -29.85 4.19
N SER A 108 -0.44 -30.65 3.70
CA SER A 108 0.98 -30.52 4.00
C SER A 108 1.56 -29.20 3.49
N LEU A 109 1.20 -28.77 2.27
CA LEU A 109 1.66 -27.49 1.71
C LEU A 109 1.03 -26.30 2.44
N LEU A 110 -0.23 -26.44 2.89
CA LEU A 110 -0.88 -25.42 3.71
C LEU A 110 -0.19 -25.27 5.06
N PHE A 111 0.22 -26.39 5.68
CA PHE A 111 1.01 -26.38 6.90
C PHE A 111 2.33 -25.64 6.70
N ASP A 112 3.09 -26.00 5.65
CA ASP A 112 4.37 -25.38 5.34
C ASP A 112 4.22 -23.88 5.06
N ALA A 113 3.21 -23.47 4.29
CA ALA A 113 2.93 -22.06 4.03
C ALA A 113 2.64 -21.29 5.32
N GLY A 114 1.84 -21.86 6.22
CA GLY A 114 1.56 -21.24 7.52
C GLY A 114 2.82 -21.13 8.39
N PHE A 115 3.65 -22.19 8.38
CA PHE A 115 4.91 -22.21 9.11
C PHE A 115 5.90 -21.17 8.59
N GLU A 116 6.04 -21.00 7.28
CA GLU A 116 6.88 -19.97 6.67
C GLU A 116 6.44 -18.55 7.07
N VAL A 117 5.13 -18.26 7.05
CA VAL A 117 4.59 -16.97 7.50
C VAL A 117 4.88 -16.73 8.99
N LEU A 118 4.81 -17.77 9.82
CA LEU A 118 5.17 -17.69 11.25
C LEU A 118 6.67 -17.43 11.43
N VAL A 119 7.54 -18.16 10.72
CA VAL A 119 8.99 -17.97 10.75
C VAL A 119 9.33 -16.54 10.34
N PHE A 120 8.78 -16.05 9.23
CA PHE A 120 8.93 -14.67 8.79
C PHE A 120 8.53 -13.67 9.89
N SER A 121 7.34 -13.84 10.47
CA SER A 121 6.79 -12.92 11.49
C SER A 121 7.65 -12.90 12.76
N CYS A 122 8.11 -14.07 13.21
CA CYS A 122 9.00 -14.21 14.36
C CYS A 122 10.36 -13.55 14.08
N CYS A 123 10.96 -13.83 12.92
CA CYS A 123 12.24 -13.24 12.53
C CYS A 123 12.14 -11.71 12.40
N LEU A 124 11.05 -11.21 11.79
CA LEU A 124 10.75 -9.78 11.71
C LEU A 124 10.69 -9.14 13.10
N ALA A 125 9.93 -9.72 14.02
CA ALA A 125 9.73 -9.16 15.35
C ALA A 125 11.00 -9.23 16.22
N MET A 126 11.72 -10.36 16.18
CA MET A 126 12.94 -10.56 16.96
C MET A 126 14.08 -9.68 16.46
N SER A 127 14.33 -9.66 15.15
CA SER A 127 15.39 -8.84 14.56
C SER A 127 15.11 -7.35 14.77
N TRP A 128 13.86 -6.91 14.64
CA TRP A 128 13.47 -5.55 15.00
C TRP A 128 13.77 -5.28 16.47
N ARG A 129 13.32 -6.15 17.38
CA ARG A 129 13.53 -5.97 18.83
C ARG A 129 15.00 -5.86 19.19
N MET A 130 15.85 -6.71 18.62
CA MET A 130 17.30 -6.68 18.81
C MET A 130 17.90 -5.39 18.24
N ALA A 131 17.52 -5.02 17.02
CA ALA A 131 18.00 -3.80 16.38
C ALA A 131 17.56 -2.53 17.13
N MET A 132 16.37 -2.50 17.74
CA MET A 132 15.92 -1.39 18.61
C MET A 132 16.79 -1.21 19.85
N GLN A 133 17.51 -2.24 20.30
CA GLN A 133 18.47 -2.13 21.41
C GLN A 133 19.84 -1.63 20.96
N VAL A 134 20.18 -1.83 19.68
CA VAL A 134 21.46 -1.45 19.09
C VAL A 134 21.42 -0.01 18.57
N PHE A 135 20.35 0.35 17.85
CA PHE A 135 20.19 1.68 17.29
C PHE A 135 19.80 2.69 18.35
N ARG A 136 20.39 3.88 18.26
CA ARG A 136 20.07 5.01 19.15
C ARG A 136 18.96 5.85 18.53
N PRO A 137 18.01 6.36 19.33
CA PRO A 137 17.01 7.32 18.87
C PRO A 137 17.67 8.52 18.18
N GLY A 138 17.08 8.97 17.08
CA GLY A 138 17.55 10.12 16.32
C GLY A 138 17.57 11.39 17.16
N LYS A 139 18.46 12.33 16.83
CA LYS A 139 18.52 13.63 17.54
C LYS A 139 17.18 14.38 17.40
N ALA A 140 16.80 15.12 18.44
CA ALA A 140 15.64 16.03 18.51
C ALA A 140 15.80 17.29 17.64
N VAL A 141 16.11 17.06 16.36
CA VAL A 141 16.36 18.07 15.35
C VAL A 141 15.65 17.62 14.08
N SER A 142 14.87 18.50 13.47
CA SER A 142 14.20 18.27 12.21
C SER A 142 14.56 19.35 11.19
N TYR A 143 14.51 18.99 9.90
CA TYR A 143 14.58 19.94 8.81
C TYR A 143 13.16 20.35 8.46
N ALA A 144 12.76 21.54 8.93
CA ALA A 144 11.41 22.07 8.74
C ALA A 144 11.46 23.40 7.99
N LEU A 145 10.33 23.77 7.40
CA LEU A 145 10.17 25.01 6.65
C LEU A 145 9.99 26.19 7.64
N PRO A 146 10.84 27.23 7.64
CA PRO A 146 10.83 28.32 8.64
C PRO A 146 9.50 29.10 8.71
N ASP A 147 8.79 29.22 7.59
CA ASP A 147 7.49 29.86 7.52
C ASP A 147 6.37 29.11 8.25
N PHE A 148 6.60 27.85 8.63
CA PHE A 148 5.65 27.07 9.44
C PHE A 148 5.56 27.57 10.89
N GLN A 149 6.51 28.39 11.36
CA GLN A 149 6.57 28.82 12.76
C GLN A 149 5.69 30.02 13.10
N LYS A 150 5.49 31.00 12.21
CA LYS A 150 4.88 32.30 12.57
C LYS A 150 3.39 32.45 12.20
N ASP A 151 2.90 31.80 11.14
CA ASP A 151 1.49 31.86 10.66
C ASP A 151 0.91 30.47 10.29
N GLY A 152 1.42 29.42 10.93
CA GLY A 152 1.57 28.07 10.37
C GLY A 152 0.30 27.39 9.83
N SER A 153 -0.88 27.56 10.45
CA SER A 153 -2.08 26.83 10.01
C SER A 153 -2.65 27.35 8.69
N ASN A 154 -2.58 28.66 8.42
CA ASN A 154 -3.09 29.24 7.18
C ASN A 154 -2.17 28.96 6.00
N LYS A 155 -0.85 29.11 6.20
CA LYS A 155 0.15 28.77 5.18
C LYS A 155 0.14 27.29 4.85
N LEU A 156 -0.01 26.42 5.84
CA LEU A 156 -0.08 24.97 5.63
C LEU A 156 -1.38 24.52 4.93
N ARG A 157 -2.52 25.14 5.27
CA ARG A 157 -3.76 24.95 4.53
C ARG A 157 -3.61 25.39 3.07
N ARG A 158 -2.99 26.55 2.82
CA ARG A 158 -2.71 27.01 1.44
C ARG A 158 -1.80 26.03 0.70
N LEU A 159 -0.70 25.60 1.32
CA LEU A 159 0.21 24.61 0.72
C LEU A 159 -0.52 23.31 0.38
N GLY A 160 -1.30 22.75 1.31
CA GLY A 160 -2.05 21.52 1.08
C GLY A 160 -3.02 21.66 -0.09
N PHE A 161 -3.79 22.75 -0.15
CA PHE A 161 -4.67 23.01 -1.30
C PHE A 161 -3.89 23.26 -2.60
N SER A 162 -2.78 23.98 -2.57
CA SER A 162 -1.92 24.18 -3.75
C SER A 162 -1.40 22.85 -4.29
N LEU A 163 -0.96 21.94 -3.43
CA LEU A 163 -0.50 20.61 -3.83
C LEU A 163 -1.63 19.77 -4.46
N ILE A 164 -2.82 19.79 -3.85
CA ILE A 164 -4.00 19.10 -4.42
C ILE A 164 -4.37 19.73 -5.76
N THR A 165 -4.48 21.05 -5.84
CA THR A 165 -4.87 21.75 -7.07
C THR A 165 -3.87 21.50 -8.20
N VAL A 166 -2.57 21.58 -7.94
CA VAL A 166 -1.54 21.26 -8.96
C VAL A 166 -1.63 19.80 -9.39
N GLY A 167 -1.81 18.87 -8.45
CA GLY A 167 -1.96 17.45 -8.74
C GLY A 167 -3.21 17.11 -9.56
N THR A 168 -4.37 17.62 -9.15
CA THR A 168 -5.63 17.45 -9.87
C THR A 168 -5.59 18.15 -11.23
N LEU A 169 -4.99 19.34 -11.32
CA LEU A 169 -4.85 20.05 -12.60
C LEU A 169 -3.97 19.26 -13.57
N TYR A 170 -2.84 18.73 -13.11
CA TYR A 170 -2.00 17.84 -13.92
C TYR A 170 -2.80 16.66 -14.46
N GLN A 171 -3.56 15.96 -13.60
CA GLN A 171 -4.39 14.83 -14.02
C GLN A 171 -5.44 15.24 -15.07
N VAL A 172 -6.05 16.42 -14.92
CA VAL A 172 -7.01 16.96 -15.89
C VAL A 172 -6.32 17.28 -17.21
N LEU A 173 -5.17 17.95 -17.19
CA LEU A 173 -4.43 18.33 -18.39
C LEU A 173 -3.89 17.10 -19.14
N GLU A 174 -3.46 16.06 -18.42
CA GLU A 174 -3.04 14.78 -18.97
C GLU A 174 -4.20 14.08 -19.69
N GLN A 175 -5.40 14.05 -19.09
CA GLN A 175 -6.59 13.47 -19.70
C GLN A 175 -7.14 14.25 -20.91
N LEU A 176 -6.78 15.53 -21.04
CA LEU A 176 -7.13 16.37 -22.18
C LEU A 176 -6.06 16.34 -23.28
N ASP A 177 -5.01 15.54 -23.11
CA ASP A 177 -3.84 15.45 -24.01
C ASP A 177 -3.09 16.79 -24.21
N LEU A 178 -3.32 17.76 -23.31
CA LEU A 178 -2.74 19.11 -23.39
C LEU A 178 -1.28 19.16 -22.91
N LEU A 179 -0.80 18.09 -22.27
CA LEU A 179 0.59 17.99 -21.80
C LEU A 179 1.54 17.42 -22.86
N GLN A 180 1.05 16.78 -23.94
CA GLN A 180 1.92 16.20 -24.98
C GLN A 180 2.92 17.20 -25.56
N PRO A 181 2.51 18.42 -25.96
CA PRO A 181 3.47 19.36 -26.56
C PRO A 181 4.59 19.76 -25.60
N ILE A 182 4.31 19.76 -24.28
CA ILE A 182 5.30 20.04 -23.25
C ILE A 182 6.22 18.84 -23.04
N PHE A 183 5.68 17.62 -23.08
CA PHE A 183 6.47 16.40 -22.95
C PHE A 183 7.37 16.14 -24.16
N ASP A 184 6.94 16.48 -25.37
CA ASP A 184 7.74 16.38 -26.59
C ASP A 184 8.96 17.32 -26.57
N LEU A 185 8.88 18.43 -25.83
CA LEU A 185 9.99 19.37 -25.63
C LEU A 185 10.99 18.90 -24.57
N LEU A 186 10.60 17.95 -23.71
CA LEU A 186 11.45 17.47 -22.62
C LEU A 186 12.29 16.26 -23.05
N PRO A 187 13.48 16.07 -22.45
CA PRO A 187 14.30 14.89 -22.71
C PRO A 187 13.53 13.59 -22.45
N SER A 188 13.87 12.54 -23.21
CA SER A 188 13.29 11.22 -23.06
C SER A 188 13.45 10.71 -21.61
N GLY A 189 12.35 10.23 -21.01
CA GLY A 189 12.32 9.76 -19.63
C GLY A 189 11.97 10.82 -18.56
N SER A 190 11.80 12.09 -18.94
CA SER A 190 11.32 13.17 -18.05
C SER A 190 9.92 12.89 -17.49
N VAL A 191 9.01 12.37 -18.31
CA VAL A 191 7.65 11.96 -17.91
C VAL A 191 7.68 10.94 -16.76
N SER A 192 8.65 10.01 -16.80
CA SER A 192 8.81 8.99 -15.75
C SER A 192 9.24 9.55 -14.40
N LEU A 193 9.76 10.78 -14.35
CA LEU A 193 10.05 11.51 -13.10
C LEU A 193 8.89 12.41 -12.69
N MET A 194 8.20 13.00 -13.67
CA MET A 194 7.14 13.97 -13.40
C MET A 194 5.88 13.33 -12.83
N VAL A 195 5.43 12.20 -13.38
CA VAL A 195 4.23 11.49 -12.92
C VAL A 195 4.33 11.09 -11.44
N PRO A 196 5.41 10.45 -10.95
CA PRO A 196 5.55 10.13 -9.53
C PRO A 196 5.66 11.38 -8.64
N LEU A 197 6.35 12.43 -9.09
CA LEU A 197 6.51 13.67 -8.34
C LEU A 197 5.16 14.33 -8.10
N VAL A 198 4.36 14.48 -9.16
CA VAL A 198 3.04 15.12 -9.07
C VAL A 198 2.07 14.25 -8.27
N THR A 199 2.11 12.93 -8.46
CA THR A 199 1.25 11.99 -7.71
C THR A 199 1.60 11.99 -6.22
N GLY A 200 2.89 12.01 -5.88
CA GLY A 200 3.38 12.14 -4.50
C GLY A 200 2.98 13.48 -3.88
N ALA A 201 3.15 14.58 -4.61
CA ALA A 201 2.71 15.90 -4.19
C ALA A 201 1.20 15.94 -3.92
N ASN A 202 0.39 15.37 -4.81
CA ASN A 202 -1.06 15.28 -4.67
C ASN A 202 -1.45 14.49 -3.42
N ALA A 203 -0.85 13.32 -3.22
CA ALA A 203 -1.08 12.49 -2.02
C ALA A 203 -0.68 13.22 -0.73
N CYS A 204 0.46 13.93 -0.71
CA CYS A 204 0.86 14.77 0.42
C CYS A 204 -0.12 15.92 0.67
N GLY A 205 -0.66 16.54 -0.38
CA GLY A 205 -1.69 17.58 -0.28
C GLY A 205 -2.96 17.05 0.39
N PHE A 206 -3.49 15.91 -0.09
CA PHE A 206 -4.65 15.26 0.49
C PHE A 206 -4.43 14.85 1.95
N PHE A 207 -3.25 14.31 2.25
CA PHE A 207 -2.84 14.00 3.61
C PHE A 207 -2.87 15.25 4.51
N LEU A 208 -2.20 16.33 4.11
CA LEU A 208 -2.13 17.57 4.91
C LEU A 208 -3.50 18.16 5.19
N ILE A 209 -4.35 18.29 4.16
CA ILE A 209 -5.71 18.84 4.36
C ILE A 209 -6.59 17.90 5.18
N SER A 210 -6.44 16.58 5.03
CA SER A 210 -7.19 15.63 5.84
C SER A 210 -6.87 15.71 7.34
N LEU A 211 -5.66 16.16 7.72
CA LEU A 211 -5.34 16.47 9.12
C LEU A 211 -6.23 17.60 9.65
N PHE A 212 -6.41 18.67 8.88
CA PHE A 212 -7.28 19.79 9.27
C PHE A 212 -8.76 19.43 9.26
N VAL A 213 -9.19 18.61 8.30
CA VAL A 213 -10.57 18.10 8.23
C VAL A 213 -10.89 17.27 9.47
N GLY A 214 -10.02 16.35 9.87
CA GLY A 214 -10.27 15.51 11.04
C GLY A 214 -10.10 16.26 12.37
N ALA A 215 -9.19 17.24 12.44
CA ALA A 215 -9.07 18.16 13.58
C ALA A 215 -10.23 19.16 13.71
N ARG A 216 -11.14 19.19 12.72
CA ARG A 216 -12.27 20.14 12.62
C ARG A 216 -11.83 21.61 12.56
N ASP A 217 -10.64 21.87 11.99
CA ASP A 217 -10.05 23.21 11.84
C ASP A 217 -10.19 23.77 10.41
N LEU A 218 -11.21 23.32 9.68
CA LEU A 218 -11.49 23.73 8.31
C LEU A 218 -12.93 24.24 8.18
N ASN A 219 -13.10 25.38 7.48
CA ASN A 219 -14.41 25.96 7.20
C ASN A 219 -15.25 25.05 6.26
N ASN A 220 -16.57 25.25 6.25
CA ASN A 220 -17.48 24.41 5.45
C ASN A 220 -17.13 24.44 3.95
N THR A 221 -16.76 25.60 3.40
CA THR A 221 -16.33 25.74 2.01
C THR A 221 -15.06 24.95 1.71
N GLY A 222 -14.03 25.06 2.56
CA GLY A 222 -12.78 24.31 2.40
C GLY A 222 -13.01 22.81 2.52
N ARG A 223 -13.92 22.38 3.40
CA ARG A 223 -14.32 20.97 3.51
C ARG A 223 -15.03 20.48 2.24
N ALA A 224 -15.97 21.26 1.71
CA ALA A 224 -16.66 20.91 0.46
C ALA A 224 -15.68 20.83 -0.71
N LEU A 225 -14.78 21.81 -0.84
CA LEU A 225 -13.74 21.83 -1.87
C LEU A 225 -12.81 20.62 -1.76
N PHE A 226 -12.37 20.27 -0.54
CA PHE A 226 -11.54 19.09 -0.30
C PHE A 226 -12.20 17.80 -0.80
N TRP A 227 -13.47 17.56 -0.42
CA TRP A 227 -14.18 16.35 -0.85
C TRP A 227 -14.47 16.36 -2.35
N ALA A 228 -14.76 17.52 -2.94
CA ALA A 228 -14.94 17.64 -4.39
C ALA A 228 -13.66 17.30 -5.16
N LEU A 229 -12.52 17.84 -4.74
CA LEU A 229 -11.21 17.54 -5.34
C LEU A 229 -10.83 16.07 -5.17
N LEU A 230 -11.09 15.48 -4.00
CA LEU A 230 -10.84 14.05 -3.77
C LEU A 230 -11.66 13.18 -4.71
N THR A 231 -12.97 13.44 -4.81
CA THR A 231 -13.86 12.69 -5.70
C THR A 231 -13.44 12.83 -7.15
N LEU A 232 -13.11 14.04 -7.60
CA LEU A 232 -12.64 14.30 -8.96
C LEU A 232 -11.32 13.55 -9.25
N SER A 233 -10.31 13.68 -8.39
CA SER A 233 -9.03 12.98 -8.57
C SER A 233 -9.18 11.46 -8.53
N CYS A 234 -10.04 10.93 -7.66
CA CYS A 234 -10.35 9.49 -7.62
C CYS A 234 -11.07 9.03 -8.89
N ALA A 235 -12.02 9.82 -9.41
CA ALA A 235 -12.73 9.51 -10.65
C ALA A 235 -11.76 9.51 -11.86
N ILE A 236 -10.90 10.53 -11.96
CA ILE A 236 -9.88 10.58 -13.02
C ILE A 236 -8.91 9.40 -12.91
N SER A 237 -8.48 9.03 -11.70
CA SER A 237 -7.53 7.94 -11.51
C SER A 237 -8.16 6.56 -11.78
N ALA A 238 -9.45 6.40 -11.50
CA ALA A 238 -10.17 5.15 -11.72
C ALA A 238 -10.71 4.99 -13.15
N SER A 239 -10.71 6.05 -13.97
CA SER A 239 -11.23 6.01 -15.36
C SER A 239 -10.48 5.03 -16.27
N GLY A 240 -9.20 4.75 -15.98
CA GLY A 240 -8.42 3.71 -16.65
C GLY A 240 -8.80 2.27 -16.23
N PHE A 241 -9.92 2.09 -15.53
CA PHE A 241 -10.39 0.83 -14.95
C PHE A 241 -9.34 0.15 -14.04
N LEU A 242 -8.47 0.97 -13.46
CA LEU A 242 -7.42 0.58 -12.51
C LEU A 242 -7.75 1.21 -11.15
N LEU A 243 -8.69 0.60 -10.40
CA LEU A 243 -9.08 1.10 -9.07
C LEU A 243 -7.89 1.23 -8.11
N SER A 244 -6.84 0.42 -8.31
CA SER A 244 -5.60 0.50 -7.54
C SER A 244 -4.91 1.87 -7.68
N ALA A 245 -5.09 2.59 -8.79
CA ALA A 245 -4.49 3.91 -8.99
C ALA A 245 -5.01 4.97 -7.99
N ALA A 246 -6.26 4.84 -7.54
CA ALA A 246 -6.85 5.76 -6.55
C ALA A 246 -6.45 5.44 -5.09
N THR A 247 -5.90 4.24 -4.83
CA THR A 247 -5.64 3.75 -3.46
C THR A 247 -4.64 4.61 -2.70
N THR A 248 -3.63 5.17 -3.36
CA THR A 248 -2.63 6.03 -2.72
C THR A 248 -3.25 7.29 -2.13
N MET A 249 -4.14 7.96 -2.86
CA MET A 249 -4.83 9.16 -2.37
C MET A 249 -5.83 8.81 -1.26
N ILE A 250 -6.56 7.70 -1.43
CA ILE A 250 -7.48 7.19 -0.41
C ILE A 250 -6.74 6.86 0.90
N GLY A 251 -5.60 6.18 0.79
CA GLY A 251 -4.72 5.86 1.90
C GLY A 251 -4.18 7.11 2.58
N ALA A 252 -3.78 8.12 1.80
CA ALA A 252 -3.28 9.37 2.34
C ALA A 252 -4.35 10.12 3.18
N VAL A 253 -5.59 10.20 2.69
CA VAL A 253 -6.71 10.78 3.43
C VAL A 253 -7.04 9.97 4.68
N MET A 254 -7.06 8.64 4.56
CA MET A 254 -7.32 7.75 5.70
C MET A 254 -6.32 7.99 6.84
N ILE A 255 -5.03 8.03 6.52
CA ILE A 255 -3.96 8.21 7.50
C ILE A 255 -4.05 9.60 8.15
N GLY A 256 -4.28 10.67 7.38
CA GLY A 256 -4.39 12.01 7.96
C GLY A 256 -5.67 12.22 8.80
N LEU A 257 -6.80 11.60 8.43
CA LEU A 257 -7.99 11.56 9.29
C LEU A 257 -7.74 10.78 10.59
N PHE A 258 -7.06 9.64 10.50
CA PHE A 258 -6.67 8.86 11.67
C PHE A 258 -5.72 9.63 12.59
N TRP A 259 -4.72 10.32 12.03
CA TRP A 259 -3.71 11.06 12.80
C TRP A 259 -4.26 12.29 13.50
N SER A 260 -5.14 13.03 12.85
CA SER A 260 -5.77 14.20 13.47
C SER A 260 -6.70 13.83 14.63
N THR A 261 -7.51 12.78 14.47
CA THR A 261 -8.53 12.40 15.46
C THR A 261 -8.07 11.37 16.49
N GLY A 262 -7.01 10.60 16.20
CA GLY A 262 -6.61 9.42 16.99
C GLY A 262 -7.61 8.27 16.97
N LYS A 263 -8.64 8.34 16.11
CA LYS A 263 -9.71 7.34 15.99
C LYS A 263 -9.74 6.81 14.55
N ILE A 264 -10.08 5.53 14.39
CA ILE A 264 -10.23 4.93 13.06
C ILE A 264 -11.39 5.64 12.33
N PRO A 265 -11.19 6.15 11.10
CA PRO A 265 -12.21 6.88 10.35
C PRO A 265 -13.21 5.92 9.69
N TRP A 266 -13.98 5.18 10.49
CA TRP A 266 -14.90 4.13 10.04
C TRP A 266 -15.86 4.59 8.96
N ARG A 267 -16.44 5.79 9.09
CA ARG A 267 -17.38 6.34 8.09
C ARG A 267 -16.74 6.46 6.71
N TYR A 268 -15.50 6.97 6.66
CA TYR A 268 -14.74 7.11 5.43
C TYR A 268 -14.41 5.73 4.84
N LEU A 269 -13.91 4.82 5.67
CA LEU A 269 -13.58 3.45 5.27
C LEU A 269 -14.78 2.70 4.70
N THR A 270 -15.94 2.74 5.36
CA THR A 270 -17.15 2.06 4.89
C THR A 270 -17.57 2.58 3.51
N VAL A 271 -17.61 3.90 3.32
CA VAL A 271 -17.99 4.50 2.02
C VAL A 271 -17.02 4.08 0.92
N VAL A 272 -15.71 4.20 1.17
CA VAL A 272 -14.68 3.82 0.20
C VAL A 272 -14.77 2.33 -0.14
N MET A 273 -14.89 1.46 0.86
CA MET A 273 -14.96 0.01 0.66
C MET A 273 -16.20 -0.38 -0.14
N LEU A 274 -17.36 0.24 0.12
CA LEU A 274 -18.57 -0.01 -0.65
C LEU A 274 -18.41 0.41 -2.12
N LEU A 275 -17.82 1.59 -2.37
CA LEU A 275 -17.57 2.06 -3.74
C LEU A 275 -16.58 1.17 -4.49
N LEU A 276 -15.46 0.81 -3.85
CA LEU A 276 -14.46 -0.07 -4.45
C LEU A 276 -15.03 -1.46 -4.72
N ALA A 277 -15.82 -2.01 -3.79
CA ALA A 277 -16.48 -3.30 -3.96
C ALA A 277 -17.45 -3.26 -5.14
N PHE A 278 -18.32 -2.25 -5.19
CA PHE A 278 -19.31 -2.05 -6.25
C PHE A 278 -18.65 -2.01 -7.64
N PHE A 279 -17.69 -1.12 -7.86
CA PHE A 279 -17.03 -0.97 -9.16
C PHE A 279 -16.04 -2.11 -9.48
N SER A 280 -15.55 -2.84 -8.49
CA SER A 280 -14.65 -3.98 -8.74
C SER A 280 -15.37 -5.16 -9.40
N ILE A 281 -16.68 -5.31 -9.23
CA ILE A 281 -17.45 -6.46 -9.75
C ILE A 281 -17.39 -6.49 -11.29
N SER A 282 -17.63 -5.35 -11.93
CA SER A 282 -17.76 -5.21 -13.39
C SER A 282 -16.49 -4.69 -14.08
N LYS A 283 -15.36 -4.57 -13.34
CA LYS A 283 -14.10 -4.00 -13.86
C LYS A 283 -13.59 -4.73 -15.11
N PHE A 284 -13.78 -6.04 -15.20
CA PHE A 284 -13.32 -6.84 -16.34
C PHE A 284 -14.23 -6.65 -17.55
N THR A 285 -15.54 -6.56 -17.34
CA THR A 285 -16.52 -6.21 -18.39
C THR A 285 -16.15 -4.87 -19.03
N MET A 286 -15.85 -3.86 -18.22
CA MET A 286 -15.44 -2.56 -18.73
C MET A 286 -14.09 -2.61 -19.45
N ARG A 287 -13.11 -3.35 -18.93
CA ARG A 287 -11.83 -3.57 -19.63
C ARG A 287 -12.03 -4.27 -20.96
N GLY A 288 -12.90 -5.27 -21.05
CA GLY A 288 -13.21 -5.95 -22.31
C GLY A 288 -13.82 -5.01 -23.36
N ARG A 289 -14.57 -3.98 -22.93
CA ARG A 289 -15.17 -2.99 -23.84
C ARG A 289 -14.18 -1.90 -24.28
N TYR A 290 -13.28 -1.47 -23.40
CA TYR A 290 -12.45 -0.28 -23.60
C TYR A 290 -10.96 -0.58 -23.82
N TRP A 291 -10.48 -1.77 -23.47
CA TRP A 291 -9.13 -2.24 -23.82
C TRP A 291 -9.23 -3.14 -25.06
N SER A 292 -8.99 -2.56 -26.23
CA SER A 292 -8.79 -3.33 -27.46
C SER A 292 -7.44 -4.07 -27.38
N PHE A 293 -7.47 -5.40 -27.35
CA PHE A 293 -6.26 -6.24 -27.34
C PHE A 293 -5.73 -6.57 -28.75
N ASP A 294 -6.33 -6.00 -29.79
CA ASP A 294 -5.86 -6.18 -31.17
C ASP A 294 -4.61 -5.33 -31.45
N GLU A 295 -3.62 -5.98 -32.06
CA GLU A 295 -2.31 -5.42 -32.39
C GLU A 295 -2.43 -4.14 -33.23
N GLY A 296 -2.15 -3.00 -32.59
CA GLY A 296 -1.98 -1.71 -33.27
C GLY A 296 -3.11 -0.68 -33.10
N VAL A 297 -4.23 -1.03 -32.46
CA VAL A 297 -5.29 -0.05 -32.16
C VAL A 297 -5.04 0.57 -30.80
N ARG A 298 -4.79 1.89 -30.76
CA ARG A 298 -4.65 2.64 -29.50
C ARG A 298 -5.92 2.42 -28.66
N PRO A 299 -5.80 2.16 -27.34
CA PRO A 299 -6.96 2.09 -26.46
C PRO A 299 -7.80 3.35 -26.64
N VAL A 300 -9.13 3.21 -26.63
CA VAL A 300 -10.06 4.35 -26.78
C VAL A 300 -9.65 5.39 -25.74
N SER A 301 -9.11 6.53 -26.21
CA SER A 301 -8.68 7.62 -25.33
C SER A 301 -9.93 8.17 -24.66
N THR A 302 -10.16 7.80 -23.40
CA THR A 302 -11.31 8.23 -22.62
C THR A 302 -11.10 9.68 -22.22
N THR A 303 -11.67 10.60 -22.98
CA THR A 303 -11.55 12.03 -22.68
C THR A 303 -12.32 12.36 -21.40
N LEU A 304 -11.95 13.45 -20.72
CA LEU A 304 -12.64 13.90 -19.50
C LEU A 304 -14.15 14.07 -19.69
N LEU A 305 -14.59 14.46 -20.90
CA LEU A 305 -15.99 14.65 -21.26
C LEU A 305 -16.77 13.33 -21.41
N ASP A 306 -16.07 12.22 -21.71
CA ASP A 306 -16.68 10.91 -21.81
C ASP A 306 -16.88 10.24 -20.44
N MET A 307 -16.23 10.74 -19.39
CA MET A 307 -16.29 10.13 -18.04
C MET A 307 -17.71 9.95 -17.50
N PRO A 308 -18.64 10.92 -17.58
CA PRO A 308 -20.01 10.72 -17.09
C PRO A 308 -20.70 9.53 -17.76
N ARG A 309 -20.53 9.37 -19.09
CA ARG A 309 -21.07 8.21 -19.83
C ARG A 309 -20.41 6.92 -19.38
N ILE A 310 -19.09 6.89 -19.28
CA ILE A 310 -18.33 5.70 -18.87
C ILE A 310 -18.73 5.25 -17.47
N TYR A 311 -18.89 6.18 -16.52
CA TYR A 311 -19.34 5.86 -15.17
C TYR A 311 -20.80 5.42 -15.12
N LEU A 312 -21.67 5.93 -15.99
CA LEU A 312 -23.03 5.44 -16.14
C LEU A 312 -23.04 3.98 -16.62
N GLU A 313 -22.32 3.68 -17.71
CA GLU A 313 -22.16 2.31 -18.22
C GLU A 313 -21.53 1.37 -17.19
N TRP A 314 -20.54 1.84 -16.44
CA TRP A 314 -19.89 1.06 -15.39
C TRP A 314 -20.85 0.78 -14.23
N THR A 315 -21.69 1.75 -13.88
CA THR A 315 -22.73 1.59 -12.86
C THR A 315 -23.78 0.59 -13.31
N GLU A 316 -24.26 0.70 -14.55
CA GLU A 316 -25.20 -0.25 -15.15
C GLU A 316 -24.64 -1.67 -15.17
N ALA A 317 -23.40 -1.85 -15.64
CA ALA A 317 -22.73 -3.15 -15.64
C ALA A 317 -22.54 -3.72 -14.22
N SER A 318 -22.33 -2.87 -13.22
CA SER A 318 -22.22 -3.30 -11.81
C SER A 318 -23.57 -3.71 -11.24
N ILE A 319 -24.64 -2.97 -11.56
CA ILE A 319 -26.01 -3.31 -11.14
C ILE A 319 -26.45 -4.62 -11.80
N GLU A 320 -26.25 -4.76 -13.11
CA GLU A 320 -26.55 -5.97 -13.88
C GLU A 320 -25.80 -7.17 -13.29
N ALA A 321 -24.51 -7.03 -13.00
CA ALA A 321 -23.74 -8.12 -12.40
C ALA A 321 -24.26 -8.53 -11.01
N ILE A 322 -24.84 -7.61 -10.23
CA ILE A 322 -25.42 -7.89 -8.90
C ILE A 322 -26.82 -8.52 -9.03
N THR A 323 -27.64 -8.07 -9.98
CA THR A 323 -29.02 -8.56 -10.15
C THR A 323 -29.10 -9.87 -10.93
N THR A 324 -28.15 -10.13 -11.83
CA THR A 324 -28.17 -11.32 -12.69
C THR A 324 -27.46 -12.51 -12.05
N SER A 325 -26.66 -12.30 -11.00
CA SER A 325 -26.00 -13.37 -10.22
C SER A 325 -26.97 -14.32 -9.49
N ASP A 326 -28.26 -14.01 -9.42
CA ASP A 326 -29.32 -14.91 -8.91
C ASP A 326 -30.01 -15.75 -10.02
N SER A 327 -29.65 -15.55 -11.29
CA SER A 327 -30.27 -16.26 -12.42
C SER A 327 -29.38 -17.41 -12.92
N ALA A 328 -29.80 -18.65 -12.65
CA ALA A 328 -29.14 -19.90 -13.03
C ALA A 328 -28.97 -20.15 -14.56
N ASN A 329 -29.00 -19.13 -15.41
CA ASN A 329 -28.92 -19.23 -16.88
C ASN A 329 -28.16 -18.04 -17.51
N ALA A 330 -26.91 -17.81 -17.11
CA ALA A 330 -26.02 -16.95 -17.90
C ALA A 330 -25.43 -17.74 -19.10
N PRO A 331 -25.40 -17.19 -20.33
CA PRO A 331 -24.85 -17.88 -21.50
C PRO A 331 -23.36 -18.19 -21.29
N ARG A 332 -22.99 -19.47 -21.49
CA ARG A 332 -21.62 -20.01 -21.44
C ARG A 332 -20.76 -19.53 -22.63
N SER A 333 -20.51 -18.23 -22.73
CA SER A 333 -19.55 -17.68 -23.70
C SER A 333 -18.63 -16.64 -23.04
N ALA A 334 -17.89 -17.08 -22.04
CA ALA A 334 -16.63 -16.48 -21.60
C ALA A 334 -15.73 -17.64 -21.17
N ARG A 335 -14.42 -17.52 -21.36
CA ARG A 335 -13.46 -18.61 -21.17
C ARG A 335 -13.50 -19.11 -19.70
N PRO A 336 -13.11 -20.37 -19.42
CA PRO A 336 -13.24 -20.97 -18.09
C PRO A 336 -12.50 -20.24 -16.95
N ASP A 337 -11.64 -19.26 -17.26
CA ASP A 337 -10.89 -18.46 -16.29
C ASP A 337 -11.58 -17.14 -15.87
N ASP A 338 -12.73 -16.79 -16.46
CA ASP A 338 -13.39 -15.48 -16.30
C ASP A 338 -14.43 -15.43 -15.15
N ASN A 339 -14.29 -16.28 -14.12
CA ASN A 339 -15.25 -16.28 -13.01
C ASN A 339 -14.97 -15.11 -12.04
N HIS A 340 -15.94 -14.19 -11.91
CA HIS A 340 -16.09 -13.11 -10.93
C HIS A 340 -15.02 -13.00 -9.83
N GLN A 341 -13.84 -12.45 -10.14
CA GLN A 341 -12.80 -12.22 -9.13
C GLN A 341 -13.18 -11.08 -8.17
N SER A 342 -13.81 -11.47 -7.05
CA SER A 342 -14.07 -10.61 -5.90
C SER A 342 -12.76 -9.98 -5.39
N LEU A 343 -12.83 -8.78 -4.78
CA LEU A 343 -11.66 -8.14 -4.16
C LEU A 343 -10.93 -9.05 -3.17
N LEU A 344 -11.66 -10.01 -2.57
CA LEU A 344 -11.15 -11.02 -1.66
C LEU A 344 -10.27 -12.07 -2.37
N GLN A 345 -10.55 -12.40 -3.64
CA GLN A 345 -9.71 -13.31 -4.44
C GLN A 345 -8.42 -12.66 -4.93
N ARG A 346 -8.35 -11.32 -5.03
CA ARG A 346 -7.11 -10.60 -5.33
C ARG A 346 -6.09 -10.64 -4.20
N VAL A 347 -6.57 -10.64 -2.97
CA VAL A 347 -5.75 -10.64 -1.76
C VAL A 347 -5.28 -12.07 -1.48
N ASN A 348 -4.46 -12.63 -2.38
CA ASN A 348 -4.09 -14.05 -2.35
C ASN A 348 -2.59 -14.31 -2.52
N ASN A 349 -1.75 -13.61 -1.76
CA ASN A 349 -0.32 -14.01 -1.71
C ASN A 349 -0.14 -15.40 -1.09
N LEU A 350 -1.13 -15.91 -0.34
CA LEU A 350 -1.09 -17.30 0.11
C LEU A 350 -1.03 -18.27 -1.07
N GLN A 351 -1.82 -18.07 -2.12
CA GLN A 351 -1.73 -18.88 -3.34
C GLN A 351 -0.37 -18.73 -4.02
N ASN A 352 0.23 -17.53 -4.02
CA ASN A 352 1.58 -17.34 -4.57
C ASN A 352 2.64 -18.10 -3.75
N LEU A 353 2.51 -18.08 -2.42
CA LEU A 353 3.39 -18.83 -1.53
C LEU A 353 3.23 -20.34 -1.75
N LEU A 354 1.99 -20.85 -1.77
CA LEU A 354 1.69 -22.25 -2.03
C LEU A 354 2.22 -22.72 -3.39
N PHE A 355 2.08 -21.87 -4.41
CA PHE A 355 2.64 -22.14 -5.73
C PHE A 355 4.17 -22.26 -5.68
N ALA A 356 4.87 -21.33 -5.01
CA ALA A 356 6.32 -21.39 -4.86
C ALA A 356 6.78 -22.63 -4.08
N ILE A 357 6.08 -23.00 -3.00
CA ILE A 357 6.36 -24.21 -2.22
C ILE A 357 6.16 -25.46 -3.10
N ASN A 358 5.03 -25.56 -3.81
CA ASN A 358 4.74 -26.66 -4.71
C ASN A 358 5.80 -26.80 -5.81
N ALA A 359 6.18 -25.69 -6.44
CA ALA A 359 7.18 -25.67 -7.50
C ALA A 359 8.56 -26.16 -7.03
N ILE A 360 8.97 -25.78 -5.82
CA ILE A 360 10.28 -26.18 -5.26
C ILE A 360 10.24 -27.60 -4.70
N GLN A 361 9.25 -27.93 -3.86
CA GLN A 361 9.22 -29.21 -3.14
C GLN A 361 8.72 -30.38 -3.98
N ILE A 362 7.68 -30.18 -4.80
CA ILE A 362 7.03 -31.25 -5.55
C ILE A 362 7.58 -31.29 -6.98
N SER A 363 7.67 -30.13 -7.64
CA SER A 363 8.15 -30.06 -9.03
C SER A 363 9.68 -30.08 -9.14
N GLY A 364 10.41 -29.94 -8.03
CA GLY A 364 11.87 -30.01 -7.99
C GLY A 364 12.58 -28.85 -8.67
N ILE A 365 11.89 -27.71 -8.88
CA ILE A 365 12.48 -26.53 -9.51
C ILE A 365 13.46 -25.90 -8.51
N SER A 366 14.71 -25.71 -8.94
CA SER A 366 15.74 -25.10 -8.09
C SER A 366 15.40 -23.64 -7.77
N PRO A 367 15.68 -23.15 -6.55
CA PRO A 367 15.51 -21.74 -6.21
C PRO A 367 16.36 -20.82 -7.10
N LEU A 368 15.91 -19.58 -7.30
CA LEU A 368 16.59 -18.58 -8.14
C LEU A 368 17.94 -18.08 -7.58
N GLY A 369 18.27 -18.40 -6.33
CA GLY A 369 19.57 -18.05 -5.72
C GLY A 369 19.81 -16.55 -5.57
N GLY A 370 18.74 -15.73 -5.54
CA GLY A 370 18.83 -14.28 -5.41
C GLY A 370 18.74 -13.51 -6.74
N GLY A 371 18.46 -14.17 -7.86
CA GLY A 371 18.36 -13.54 -9.18
C GLY A 371 17.40 -12.34 -9.23
N SER A 372 16.26 -12.40 -8.53
CA SER A 372 15.31 -11.27 -8.49
C SER A 372 15.82 -10.09 -7.65
N TYR A 373 16.77 -10.30 -6.74
CA TYR A 373 17.41 -9.24 -5.96
C TYR A 373 18.58 -8.59 -6.71
N ALA A 374 19.25 -9.33 -7.60
CA ALA A 374 20.38 -8.84 -8.40
C ALA A 374 20.00 -7.69 -9.35
N ILE A 375 18.73 -7.57 -9.72
CA ILE A 375 18.21 -6.49 -10.56
C ILE A 375 17.91 -5.20 -9.78
N ILE A 376 18.02 -5.17 -8.45
CA ILE A 376 17.69 -3.98 -7.65
C ILE A 376 18.65 -2.81 -7.93
N PRO A 377 19.99 -2.99 -7.89
CA PRO A 377 20.93 -1.88 -8.13
C PRO A 377 20.72 -1.14 -9.46
N PRO A 378 20.56 -1.80 -10.63
CA PRO A 378 20.33 -1.08 -11.88
C PRO A 378 18.99 -0.33 -11.88
N LEU A 379 18.02 -0.73 -11.05
CA LEU A 379 16.74 -0.03 -10.94
C LEU A 379 16.81 1.35 -10.26
N PHE A 380 17.91 1.69 -9.58
CA PHE A 380 18.09 3.04 -9.03
C PHE A 380 18.65 4.05 -10.04
N VAL A 381 19.19 3.59 -11.17
CA VAL A 381 19.66 4.47 -12.24
C VAL A 381 18.46 5.07 -12.99
N PRO A 382 18.29 6.40 -13.05
CA PRO A 382 17.25 7.05 -13.86
C PRO A 382 17.37 6.65 -15.33
N ARG A 383 16.23 6.48 -16.02
CA ARG A 383 16.18 6.10 -17.45
C ARG A 383 16.89 7.11 -18.37
N ILE A 384 17.02 8.37 -17.94
CA ILE A 384 17.78 9.40 -18.67
C ILE A 384 19.27 9.01 -18.78
N MET A 385 19.84 8.41 -17.74
CA MET A 385 21.24 7.97 -17.71
C MET A 385 21.44 6.56 -18.28
N TRP A 386 20.38 5.74 -18.28
CA TRP A 386 20.40 4.40 -18.88
C TRP A 386 19.07 4.13 -19.60
N PRO A 387 18.98 4.42 -20.91
CA PRO A 387 17.76 4.21 -21.69
C PRO A 387 17.31 2.74 -21.73
N ASP A 388 18.25 1.82 -21.94
CA ASP A 388 18.03 0.37 -22.05
C ASP A 388 17.91 -0.35 -20.69
N LYS A 389 17.58 0.40 -19.64
CA LYS A 389 17.46 -0.12 -18.28
C LYS A 389 16.37 -1.21 -18.19
N PRO A 390 16.60 -2.28 -17.40
CA PRO A 390 15.59 -3.30 -17.10
C PRO A 390 14.26 -2.71 -16.60
N ARG A 391 13.16 -3.42 -16.88
CA ARG A 391 11.82 -3.01 -16.46
C ARG A 391 11.71 -3.07 -14.93
N THR A 392 10.93 -2.18 -14.32
CA THR A 392 10.71 -2.18 -12.85
C THR A 392 10.14 -3.52 -12.35
N HIS A 393 9.32 -4.18 -13.19
CA HIS A 393 8.67 -5.46 -12.90
C HIS A 393 9.51 -6.69 -13.30
N GLU A 394 10.76 -6.52 -13.72
CA GLU A 394 11.60 -7.63 -14.21
C GLU A 394 11.78 -8.73 -13.15
N GLY A 395 11.75 -8.39 -11.86
CA GLY A 395 11.83 -9.38 -10.79
C GLY A 395 10.61 -10.31 -10.75
N GLN A 396 9.42 -9.77 -11.02
CA GLN A 396 8.19 -10.55 -11.15
C GLN A 396 8.22 -11.40 -12.42
N VAL A 397 8.71 -10.84 -13.52
CA VAL A 397 8.88 -11.56 -14.80
C VAL A 397 9.77 -12.77 -14.60
N MET A 398 10.94 -12.59 -13.97
CA MET A 398 11.91 -13.65 -13.73
C MET A 398 11.31 -14.79 -12.90
N LEU A 399 10.58 -14.46 -11.82
CA LEU A 399 9.88 -15.47 -11.01
C LEU A 399 8.79 -16.20 -11.81
N ASN A 400 7.98 -15.46 -12.58
CA ASN A 400 6.90 -16.06 -13.37
C ASN A 400 7.42 -17.01 -14.45
N VAL A 401 8.49 -16.64 -15.16
CA VAL A 401 9.09 -17.47 -16.21
C VAL A 401 9.82 -18.66 -15.60
N HIS A 402 10.63 -18.45 -14.55
CA HIS A 402 11.43 -19.51 -13.92
C HIS A 402 10.58 -20.63 -13.33
N PHE A 403 9.47 -20.27 -12.67
CA PHE A 403 8.55 -21.25 -12.08
C PHE A 403 7.43 -21.69 -13.04
N GLY A 404 7.51 -21.34 -14.33
CA GLY A 404 6.56 -21.78 -15.36
C GLY A 404 5.13 -21.25 -15.17
N ARG A 405 4.96 -20.12 -14.48
CA ARG A 405 3.66 -19.49 -14.23
C ARG A 405 3.17 -18.69 -15.44
N GLN A 406 4.09 -18.11 -16.22
CA GLN A 406 3.78 -17.39 -17.46
C GLN A 406 4.93 -17.50 -18.46
N ASP A 407 4.59 -17.51 -19.74
CA ASP A 407 5.56 -17.33 -20.82
C ASP A 407 6.04 -15.88 -20.91
N LEU A 408 7.26 -15.68 -21.41
CA LEU A 408 7.88 -14.36 -21.53
C LEU A 408 6.98 -13.37 -22.29
N ASP A 409 6.37 -13.78 -23.40
CA ASP A 409 5.48 -12.95 -24.21
C ASP A 409 4.22 -12.52 -23.44
N SER A 410 3.67 -13.42 -22.64
CA SER A 410 2.52 -13.12 -21.78
C SER A 410 2.87 -12.07 -20.73
N THR A 411 4.11 -12.06 -20.23
CA THR A 411 4.56 -11.07 -19.23
C THR A 411 4.62 -9.63 -19.77
N PHE A 412 4.72 -9.45 -21.11
CA PHE A 412 4.64 -8.11 -21.72
C PHE A 412 3.22 -7.55 -21.69
N ARG A 413 2.19 -8.40 -21.63
CA ARG A 413 0.78 -7.98 -21.55
C ARG A 413 0.30 -7.84 -20.12
N THR A 414 0.58 -8.84 -19.27
CA THR A 414 0.16 -8.84 -17.87
C THR A 414 1.12 -9.72 -17.08
N TYR A 415 1.59 -9.24 -15.93
CA TYR A 415 2.40 -10.03 -15.01
C TYR A 415 1.58 -10.43 -13.78
N VAL A 416 1.82 -11.63 -13.26
CA VAL A 416 1.28 -12.04 -11.96
C VAL A 416 2.18 -11.51 -10.86
N ALA A 417 1.58 -10.83 -9.89
CA ALA A 417 2.27 -10.29 -8.74
C ALA A 417 2.54 -11.40 -7.71
N TRP A 418 3.72 -11.38 -7.06
CA TRP A 418 4.16 -12.43 -6.12
C TRP A 418 4.04 -11.98 -4.65
N GLY A 419 4.53 -10.79 -4.33
CA GLY A 419 4.75 -10.34 -2.96
C GLY A 419 6.13 -10.70 -2.41
N LEU A 420 6.55 -10.02 -1.35
CA LEU A 420 7.91 -10.15 -0.78
C LEU A 420 8.23 -11.55 -0.25
N LEU A 421 7.30 -12.17 0.48
CA LEU A 421 7.54 -13.48 1.12
C LEU A 421 7.60 -14.62 0.10
N PRO A 422 6.68 -14.73 -0.88
CA PRO A 422 6.81 -15.71 -1.96
C PRO A 422 8.07 -15.51 -2.81
N GLU A 423 8.47 -14.26 -3.07
CA GLU A 423 9.75 -13.98 -3.73
C GLU A 423 10.94 -14.49 -2.93
N ALA A 424 10.99 -14.22 -1.62
CA ALA A 424 12.09 -14.67 -0.77
C ALA A 424 12.17 -16.19 -0.71
N TYR A 425 11.02 -16.87 -0.60
CA TYR A 425 10.93 -18.32 -0.70
C TYR A 425 11.38 -18.83 -2.08
N GLY A 426 10.94 -18.21 -3.17
CA GLY A 426 11.36 -18.57 -4.53
C GLY A 426 12.87 -18.41 -4.79
N ASN A 427 13.54 -17.50 -4.10
CA ASN A 427 14.98 -17.28 -4.24
C ASN A 427 15.82 -18.20 -3.35
N TYR A 428 15.41 -18.42 -2.10
CA TYR A 428 16.25 -19.09 -1.09
C TYR A 428 15.67 -20.38 -0.53
N GLY A 429 14.44 -20.75 -0.93
CA GLY A 429 13.76 -21.94 -0.48
C GLY A 429 13.16 -21.84 0.93
N ALA A 430 12.77 -23.00 1.45
CA ALA A 430 12.17 -23.15 2.76
C ALA A 430 13.09 -22.64 3.87
N PHE A 431 12.48 -22.02 4.89
CA PHE A 431 13.08 -21.41 6.06
C PHE A 431 13.99 -20.20 5.76
N TRP A 432 14.97 -20.34 4.88
CA TRP A 432 15.95 -19.30 4.58
C TRP A 432 15.33 -18.06 3.94
N GLY A 433 14.38 -18.22 3.02
CA GLY A 433 13.67 -17.10 2.42
C GLY A 433 12.97 -16.24 3.47
N SER A 434 12.14 -16.87 4.29
CA SER A 434 11.38 -16.23 5.37
C SER A 434 12.28 -15.62 6.45
N PHE A 435 13.34 -16.34 6.83
CA PHE A 435 14.33 -15.88 7.81
C PHE A 435 15.07 -14.63 7.32
N LEU A 436 15.68 -14.67 6.14
CA LEU A 436 16.46 -13.55 5.59
C LEU A 436 15.58 -12.32 5.39
N LEU A 437 14.40 -12.48 4.80
CA LEU A 437 13.47 -11.38 4.57
C LEU A 437 13.02 -10.77 5.91
N GLY A 438 12.64 -11.61 6.88
CA GLY A 438 12.25 -11.17 8.22
C GLY A 438 13.36 -10.38 8.91
N CYS A 439 14.59 -10.89 8.90
CA CYS A 439 15.75 -10.22 9.49
C CYS A 439 16.07 -8.88 8.82
N VAL A 440 16.14 -8.84 7.49
CA VAL A 440 16.48 -7.62 6.74
C VAL A 440 15.42 -6.55 6.96
N LEU A 441 14.13 -6.90 6.84
CA LEU A 441 13.05 -5.96 7.08
C LEU A 441 13.01 -5.51 8.54
N GLY A 442 13.16 -6.40 9.52
CA GLY A 442 13.09 -6.05 10.93
C GLY A 442 14.20 -5.09 11.35
N ILE A 443 15.44 -5.34 10.90
CA ILE A 443 16.59 -4.44 11.15
C ILE A 443 16.36 -3.08 10.46
N SER A 444 15.96 -3.09 9.18
CA SER A 444 15.75 -1.86 8.41
C SER A 444 14.64 -0.98 9.01
N LEU A 445 13.55 -1.61 9.46
CA LEU A 445 12.44 -0.91 10.09
C LEU A 445 12.78 -0.43 11.51
N ALA A 446 13.62 -1.15 12.26
CA ALA A 446 14.11 -0.67 13.56
C ALA A 446 15.01 0.56 13.41
N TRP A 447 15.86 0.57 12.37
CA TRP A 447 16.67 1.75 12.04
C TRP A 447 15.78 2.94 11.71
N LEU A 448 14.79 2.74 10.83
CA LEU A 448 13.86 3.79 10.44
C LEU A 448 13.03 4.28 11.64
N GLU A 449 12.54 3.39 12.50
CA GLU A 449 11.75 3.77 13.68
C GLU A 449 12.57 4.59 14.68
N ASN A 450 13.81 4.19 14.96
CA ASN A 450 14.72 4.95 15.81
C ASN A 450 15.07 6.31 15.21
N TYR A 451 15.34 6.37 13.91
CA TYR A 451 15.70 7.61 13.22
C TYR A 451 14.58 8.66 13.29
N THR A 452 13.33 8.20 13.36
CA THR A 452 12.14 9.03 13.16
C THR A 452 11.45 9.43 14.45
N THR A 453 11.82 8.82 15.57
CA THR A 453 11.19 9.00 16.89
C THR A 453 11.01 10.47 17.28
N HIS A 454 12.08 11.26 17.24
CA HIS A 454 12.07 12.68 17.66
C HIS A 454 11.92 13.66 16.49
N LYS A 455 11.37 13.20 15.37
CA LYS A 455 11.16 14.05 14.19
C LYS A 455 9.77 14.64 14.22
N LEU A 456 9.67 15.90 13.78
CA LEU A 456 8.39 16.58 13.61
C LEU A 456 7.61 15.96 12.46
N LEU A 457 6.31 15.82 12.63
CA LEU A 457 5.42 15.35 11.57
C LEU A 457 5.47 16.26 10.33
N LEU A 458 5.57 17.57 10.56
CA LEU A 458 5.62 18.61 9.53
C LEU A 458 7.07 19.02 9.22
N SER A 459 7.91 18.03 8.90
CA SER A 459 9.30 18.20 8.49
C SER A 459 9.59 17.37 7.24
N LEU A 460 10.73 17.60 6.59
CA LEU A 460 11.19 16.74 5.50
C LEU A 460 11.22 15.28 5.95
N GLU A 461 11.76 15.02 7.14
CA GLU A 461 11.80 13.66 7.68
C GLU A 461 10.39 13.11 7.87
N GLY A 462 9.45 13.91 8.39
CA GLY A 462 8.05 13.53 8.52
C GLY A 462 7.39 13.16 7.18
N PHE A 463 7.60 13.96 6.13
CA PHE A 463 7.11 13.66 4.78
C PHE A 463 7.72 12.39 4.20
N VAL A 464 9.04 12.22 4.31
CA VAL A 464 9.74 11.01 3.85
C VAL A 464 9.19 9.77 4.57
N CYS A 465 9.00 9.85 5.89
CA CYS A 465 8.43 8.75 6.68
C CYS A 465 7.01 8.40 6.26
N PHE A 466 6.18 9.42 6.06
CA PHE A 466 4.81 9.23 5.60
C PHE A 466 4.77 8.57 4.22
N THR A 467 5.62 9.01 3.29
CA THR A 467 5.75 8.40 1.97
C THR A 467 6.17 6.94 2.07
N VAL A 468 7.18 6.63 2.91
CA VAL A 468 7.59 5.24 3.15
C VAL A 468 6.45 4.42 3.76
N LEU A 469 5.69 4.97 4.71
CA LEU A 469 4.53 4.31 5.28
C LEU A 469 3.48 3.98 4.21
N LEU A 470 3.15 4.92 3.33
CA LEU A 470 2.21 4.71 2.22
C LEU A 470 2.72 3.64 1.25
N CYS A 471 3.99 3.69 0.88
CA CYS A 471 4.63 2.66 0.07
C CYS A 471 4.52 1.27 0.72
N MET A 472 4.67 1.19 2.03
CA MET A 472 4.53 -0.07 2.78
C MET A 472 3.08 -0.56 2.82
N VAL A 473 2.08 0.33 2.97
CA VAL A 473 0.66 -0.05 2.87
C VAL A 473 0.35 -0.72 1.52
N ASN A 474 0.94 -0.22 0.45
CA ASN A 474 0.71 -0.73 -0.91
C ASN A 474 1.62 -1.93 -1.27
N SER A 475 2.48 -2.40 -0.37
CA SER A 475 3.55 -3.34 -0.70
C SER A 475 3.14 -4.81 -0.86
N PHE A 476 1.90 -5.20 -0.52
CA PHE A 476 1.57 -6.63 -0.36
C PHE A 476 1.82 -7.45 -1.63
N GLU A 477 1.46 -6.97 -2.81
CA GLU A 477 1.69 -7.67 -4.08
C GLU A 477 3.09 -7.39 -4.70
N MET A 478 3.88 -6.52 -4.08
CA MET A 478 5.16 -6.07 -4.64
C MET A 478 6.30 -7.02 -4.29
N VAL A 479 7.16 -7.27 -5.28
CA VAL A 479 8.50 -7.81 -5.06
C VAL A 479 9.45 -6.70 -4.59
N ALA A 480 10.59 -7.08 -4.02
CA ALA A 480 11.57 -6.15 -3.44
C ALA A 480 12.06 -5.12 -4.46
N SER A 481 12.26 -5.52 -5.71
CA SER A 481 12.65 -4.61 -6.80
C SER A 481 11.63 -3.49 -7.04
N VAL A 482 10.34 -3.83 -7.05
CA VAL A 482 9.24 -2.88 -7.24
C VAL A 482 9.10 -1.98 -6.01
N LEU A 483 9.11 -2.57 -4.81
CA LEU A 483 8.95 -1.82 -3.56
C LEU A 483 10.09 -0.81 -3.35
N LEU A 484 11.34 -1.24 -3.49
CA LEU A 484 12.49 -0.36 -3.27
C LEU A 484 12.57 0.73 -4.34
N THR A 485 12.27 0.40 -5.60
CA THR A 485 12.22 1.40 -6.67
C THR A 485 11.11 2.41 -6.43
N MET A 486 9.92 1.98 -6.00
CA MET A 486 8.82 2.87 -5.64
C MET A 486 9.19 3.79 -4.47
N ILE A 487 9.80 3.26 -3.41
CA ILE A 487 10.27 4.06 -2.27
C ILE A 487 11.31 5.09 -2.75
N TYR A 488 12.29 4.67 -3.54
CA TYR A 488 13.32 5.56 -4.07
C TYR A 488 12.72 6.67 -4.94
N GLN A 489 11.87 6.32 -5.90
CA GLN A 489 11.21 7.26 -6.80
C GLN A 489 10.26 8.21 -6.08
N ALA A 490 9.70 7.83 -4.93
CA ALA A 490 8.86 8.72 -4.15
C ALA A 490 9.67 9.61 -3.20
N VAL A 491 10.71 9.08 -2.57
CA VAL A 491 11.51 9.80 -1.55
C VAL A 491 12.47 10.81 -2.17
N ILE A 492 13.18 10.44 -3.24
CA ILE A 492 14.21 11.30 -3.84
C ILE A 492 13.66 12.64 -4.34
N PRO A 493 12.55 12.69 -5.11
CA PRO A 493 11.96 13.96 -5.54
C PRO A 493 11.51 14.82 -4.36
N ILE A 494 10.97 14.23 -3.29
CA ILE A 494 10.56 14.96 -2.09
C ILE A 494 11.77 15.64 -1.45
N ILE A 495 12.89 14.94 -1.33
CA ILE A 495 14.14 15.49 -0.79
C ILE A 495 14.62 16.65 -1.67
N PHE A 496 14.75 16.45 -2.98
CA PHE A 496 15.22 17.49 -3.90
C PHE A 496 14.30 18.72 -3.96
N ALA A 497 12.98 18.52 -4.02
CA ALA A 497 12.01 19.61 -4.06
C ALA A 497 11.99 20.41 -2.75
N SER A 498 12.20 19.74 -1.62
CA SER A 498 12.14 20.39 -0.31
C SER A 498 13.46 21.03 0.11
N MET A 499 14.61 20.42 -0.23
CA MET A 499 15.95 20.81 0.24
C MET A 499 16.22 22.32 0.21
N PRO A 500 15.91 23.08 -0.86
CA PRO A 500 16.20 24.52 -0.94
C PRO A 500 15.50 25.36 0.12
N PHE A 501 14.39 24.87 0.67
CA PHE A 501 13.49 25.62 1.53
C PHE A 501 13.63 25.24 3.02
N LEU A 502 14.42 24.21 3.34
CA LEU A 502 14.49 23.67 4.70
C LEU A 502 15.49 24.42 5.57
N ARG A 503 15.13 24.59 6.85
CA ARG A 503 16.06 25.01 7.89
C ARG A 503 16.09 24.00 9.02
N ARG A 504 17.27 23.85 9.61
CA ARG A 504 17.49 23.00 10.77
C ARG A 504 16.80 23.63 11.99
N MET A 505 15.94 22.88 12.67
CA MET A 505 15.19 23.32 13.84
C MET A 505 15.29 22.32 14.98
N SER A 506 15.31 22.82 16.21
CA SER A 506 15.11 22.00 17.41
C SER A 506 13.64 21.59 17.50
N THR A 507 13.40 20.32 17.85
CA THR A 507 12.03 19.82 18.08
C THR A 507 11.55 20.06 19.51
N VAL A 508 12.44 20.56 20.38
CA VAL A 508 12.11 20.90 21.77
C VAL A 508 11.12 22.05 21.80
N ARG A 509 9.96 21.81 22.46
CA ARG A 509 8.95 22.85 22.68
C ARG A 509 9.58 23.99 23.50
N PRO A 510 9.42 25.27 23.10
CA PRO A 510 9.78 26.37 23.98
C PRO A 510 8.95 26.24 25.27
N ILE A 511 9.63 26.30 26.41
CA ILE A 511 8.97 26.39 27.72
C ILE A 511 8.48 27.83 27.81
N ASP A 512 7.16 28.02 27.74
CA ASP A 512 6.51 29.31 28.00
C ASP A 512 6.47 29.59 29.50
#